data_AF-A0A954L0X3-F1
#
_entry.id   AF-A0A954L0X3-F1
#
_cell.length_a   1.000
_cell.length_b   1.000
_cell.length_c   1.000
_cell.angle_alpha   90.00
_cell.angle_beta   90.00
_cell.angle_gamma   90.00
#
_symmetry.space_group_name_H-M   'P 1'
#
loop_
_entity.id
_entity.type
_entity.pdbx_description
1 polymer ?
#
loop_
_entity_poly.entity_id
_entity_poly.type
_entity_poly.pdbx_seq_one_letter_code
_entity_poly.pdbx_strand_id
1 'polypeptide(L)'
;MEVGGVADHVHLLVHLAAKFSVSDVIREIKGSSSAWVNAEKLCESHFEWQKGYGAFTVSYSASDSVQSYIRRQEEHHRKRTFEEECIEFLERHQIQFERRYLFEDEYHG
;
A
#
# COMPACT_ATOMS: atom_id res chain seq x y z
N MET A 1 15.00 2.75 -3.82
CA MET A 1 13.54 3.00 -3.96
C MET A 1 13.00 1.86 -4.81
N GLU A 2 11.79 1.40 -4.53
CA GLU A 2 11.15 0.31 -5.29
C GLU A 2 9.64 0.50 -5.29
N VAL A 3 8.99 0.13 -6.38
CA VAL A 3 7.53 0.13 -6.53
C VAL A 3 7.12 -1.19 -7.18
N GLY A 4 6.08 -1.82 -6.66
CA GLY A 4 5.55 -3.07 -7.18
C GLY A 4 4.26 -3.44 -6.47
N GLY A 5 3.62 -4.52 -6.88
CA GLY A 5 2.31 -4.91 -6.35
C GLY A 5 1.57 -5.78 -7.34
N VAL A 6 0.26 -5.82 -7.20
CA VAL A 6 -0.66 -6.58 -8.05
C VAL A 6 -1.91 -5.74 -8.35
N ALA A 7 -2.91 -6.33 -9.00
CA ALA A 7 -4.07 -5.60 -9.51
C ALA A 7 -4.89 -4.88 -8.42
N ASP A 8 -4.88 -5.36 -7.17
CA ASP A 8 -5.71 -4.83 -6.08
C ASP A 8 -4.93 -3.95 -5.07
N HIS A 9 -3.59 -3.93 -5.09
CA HIS A 9 -2.79 -3.06 -4.21
C HIS A 9 -1.34 -2.86 -4.70
N VAL A 10 -0.67 -1.83 -4.17
CA VAL A 10 0.71 -1.45 -4.50
C VAL A 10 1.53 -1.25 -3.23
N HIS A 11 2.78 -1.71 -3.26
CA HIS A 11 3.82 -1.51 -2.26
C HIS A 11 4.85 -0.47 -2.73
N LEU A 12 5.25 0.43 -1.82
CA LEU A 12 6.20 1.50 -2.08
C LEU A 12 7.34 1.46 -1.04
N LEU A 13 8.58 1.28 -1.49
CA LEU A 13 9.78 1.53 -0.66
C LEU A 13 10.39 2.86 -1.07
N VAL A 14 10.21 3.87 -0.22
CA VAL A 14 10.63 5.26 -0.49
C VAL A 14 11.56 5.79 0.59
N HIS A 15 12.45 6.70 0.18
CA HIS A 15 13.23 7.53 1.10
C HIS A 15 12.54 8.90 1.19
N LEU A 16 12.08 9.26 2.39
CA LEU A 16 11.39 10.53 2.61
C LEU A 16 12.30 11.51 3.35
N ALA A 17 12.37 12.75 2.87
CA ALA A 17 12.99 13.82 3.61
C ALA A 17 12.15 14.14 4.87
N ALA A 18 12.79 14.41 6.00
CA ALA A 18 12.13 14.61 7.29
C ALA A 18 11.11 15.76 7.32
N LYS A 19 11.14 16.67 6.33
CA LYS A 19 10.17 17.77 6.19
C LYS A 19 8.79 17.34 5.69
N PHE A 20 8.66 16.11 5.15
CA PHE A 20 7.41 15.61 4.60
C PHE A 20 6.80 14.57 5.56
N SER A 21 5.50 14.69 5.81
CA SER A 21 4.76 13.65 6.51
C SER A 21 4.42 12.48 5.56
N VAL A 22 4.31 11.27 6.10
CA VAL A 22 3.87 10.10 5.32
C VAL A 22 2.48 10.33 4.75
N SER A 23 1.56 10.90 5.53
CA SER A 23 0.19 11.18 5.11
C SER A 23 0.11 12.15 3.93
N ASP A 24 0.94 13.20 3.91
CA ASP A 24 0.94 14.15 2.80
C ASP A 24 1.45 13.47 1.52
N VAL A 25 2.53 12.70 1.62
CA VAL A 25 3.09 11.98 0.47
C VAL A 25 2.10 10.99 -0.10
N ILE A 26 1.44 10.19 0.74
CA ILE A 26 0.44 9.21 0.30
C ILE A 26 -0.79 9.90 -0.29
N ARG A 27 -1.23 11.03 0.26
CA ARG A 27 -2.32 11.83 -0.31
C ARG A 27 -2.00 12.27 -1.73
N GLU A 28 -0.79 12.82 -1.95
CA GLU A 28 -0.37 13.26 -3.29
C GLU A 28 -0.26 12.09 -4.27
N ILE A 29 0.34 10.97 -3.85
CA ILE A 29 0.49 9.78 -4.71
C ILE A 29 -0.90 9.25 -5.11
N LYS A 30 -1.81 9.06 -4.15
CA LYS A 30 -3.14 8.53 -4.42
C LYS A 30 -3.97 9.50 -5.27
N GLY A 31 -3.97 10.79 -4.92
CA GLY A 31 -4.74 11.81 -5.63
C GLY A 31 -4.27 12.01 -7.07
N SER A 32 -2.95 12.17 -7.28
CA SER A 32 -2.39 12.38 -8.62
C SER A 32 -2.54 11.16 -9.52
N SER A 33 -2.30 9.96 -9.01
CA SER A 33 -2.49 8.73 -9.78
C SER A 33 -3.95 8.47 -10.11
N SER A 34 -4.89 8.66 -9.18
CA SER A 34 -6.31 8.55 -9.48
C SER A 34 -6.75 9.57 -10.53
N ALA A 35 -6.34 10.83 -10.40
CA ALA A 35 -6.67 11.85 -11.39
C ALA A 35 -6.16 11.48 -12.80
N TRP A 36 -4.92 10.98 -12.89
CA TRP A 36 -4.32 10.57 -14.15
C TRP A 36 -4.98 9.33 -14.76
N VAL A 37 -5.18 8.26 -13.98
CA VAL A 37 -5.84 7.02 -14.44
C VAL A 37 -7.23 7.31 -15.00
N ASN A 38 -7.99 8.18 -14.34
CA ASN A 38 -9.33 8.56 -14.77
C ASN A 38 -9.33 9.49 -15.99
N ALA A 39 -8.40 10.44 -16.05
CA ALA A 39 -8.26 11.34 -17.20
C ALA A 39 -7.91 10.56 -18.48
N GLU A 40 -6.99 9.61 -18.37
CA GLU A 40 -6.53 8.77 -19.47
C GLU A 40 -7.45 7.56 -19.74
N LYS A 41 -8.49 7.36 -18.93
CA LYS A 41 -9.44 6.24 -19.03
C LYS A 41 -8.74 4.87 -19.06
N LEU A 42 -7.76 4.68 -18.18
CA LEU A 42 -7.00 3.43 -18.11
C LEU A 42 -7.78 2.27 -17.45
N CYS A 43 -8.94 2.57 -16.85
CA CYS A 43 -9.87 1.61 -16.29
C CYS A 43 -11.27 1.81 -16.91
N GLU A 44 -12.05 0.74 -16.99
CA GLU A 44 -13.44 0.78 -17.50
C GLU A 44 -14.38 1.57 -16.58
N SER A 45 -14.11 1.50 -15.27
CA SER A 45 -14.85 2.22 -14.22
C SER A 45 -14.02 3.37 -13.65
N HIS A 46 -14.68 4.24 -12.88
CA HIS A 46 -14.00 5.24 -12.06
C HIS A 46 -13.01 4.53 -11.13
N PHE A 47 -11.74 4.90 -11.22
CA PHE A 47 -10.69 4.39 -10.37
C PHE A 47 -10.53 5.26 -9.12
N GLU A 48 -10.55 4.63 -7.96
CA GLU A 48 -10.21 5.25 -6.68
C GLU A 48 -9.39 4.28 -5.82
N TRP A 49 -8.54 4.83 -4.96
CA TRP A 49 -7.87 4.05 -3.94
C TRP A 49 -8.73 3.98 -2.69
N GLN A 50 -8.65 2.87 -1.95
CA GLN A 50 -9.17 2.78 -0.57
C GLN A 50 -8.79 4.01 0.26
N LYS A 51 -9.62 4.48 1.19
CA LYS A 51 -9.33 5.68 2.04
C LYS A 51 -8.02 5.53 2.82
N GLY A 52 -7.76 4.36 3.39
CA GLY A 52 -6.62 4.07 4.26
C GLY A 52 -5.27 3.86 3.54
N TYR A 53 -4.23 3.62 4.34
CA TYR A 53 -2.92 3.12 3.91
C TYR A 53 -2.17 2.46 5.07
N GLY A 54 -1.29 1.51 4.77
CA GLY A 54 -0.32 0.95 5.71
C GLY A 54 1.05 1.62 5.56
N ALA A 55 1.74 1.90 6.66
CA ALA A 55 3.09 2.47 6.64
C ALA A 55 3.98 1.86 7.73
N PHE A 56 5.12 1.32 7.31
CA PHE A 56 6.06 0.62 8.17
C PHE A 56 7.47 1.17 7.93
N THR A 57 8.20 1.46 9.00
CA THR A 57 9.59 1.92 8.89
C THR A 57 10.51 0.72 8.69
N VAL A 58 11.51 0.87 7.81
CA VAL A 58 12.46 -0.19 7.46
C VAL A 58 13.87 0.31 7.73
N SER A 59 14.71 -0.51 8.34
CA SER A 59 16.14 -0.20 8.51
C SER A 59 16.84 -0.20 7.15
N TYR A 60 17.84 0.67 6.98
CA TYR A 60 18.58 0.73 5.72
C TYR A 60 19.23 -0.62 5.36
N SER A 61 19.70 -1.38 6.35
CA SER A 61 20.27 -2.72 6.15
C SER A 61 19.28 -3.77 5.65
N ALA A 62 17.98 -3.56 5.85
CA ALA A 62 16.91 -4.41 5.32
C ALA A 62 16.36 -3.90 3.98
N SER A 63 16.89 -2.81 3.42
CA SER A 63 16.35 -2.21 2.20
C SER A 63 16.41 -3.17 1.01
N ASP A 64 17.50 -3.94 0.84
CA ASP A 64 17.63 -4.90 -0.28
C ASP A 64 16.66 -6.07 -0.18
N SER A 65 16.37 -6.54 1.04
CA SER A 65 15.39 -7.60 1.25
C SER A 65 13.97 -7.09 0.98
N VAL A 66 13.65 -5.86 1.37
CA VAL A 66 12.35 -5.22 1.06
C VAL A 66 12.20 -4.92 -0.43
N GLN A 67 13.25 -4.45 -1.12
CA GLN A 67 13.23 -4.32 -2.58
C GLN A 67 12.92 -5.67 -3.24
N SER A 68 13.62 -6.72 -2.81
CA SER A 68 13.41 -8.08 -3.32
C SER A 68 12.02 -8.62 -3.02
N TYR A 69 11.42 -8.24 -1.88
CA TYR A 69 10.04 -8.56 -1.53
C TYR A 69 9.06 -7.90 -2.50
N ILE A 70 9.18 -6.59 -2.72
CA ILE A 70 8.30 -5.81 -3.60
C ILE A 70 8.36 -6.33 -5.04
N ARG A 71 9.56 -6.65 -5.56
CA ARG A 71 9.73 -7.21 -6.91
C ARG A 71 9.06 -8.58 -7.12
N ARG A 72 8.82 -9.32 -6.04
CA ARG A 72 8.23 -10.68 -6.09
C ARG A 72 6.75 -10.71 -5.69
N GLN A 73 6.10 -9.55 -5.60
CA GLN A 73 4.70 -9.42 -5.20
C GLN A 73 3.75 -10.24 -6.09
N GLU A 74 3.95 -10.23 -7.41
CA GLU A 74 3.15 -11.08 -8.32
C GLU A 74 3.26 -12.58 -8.01
N GLU A 75 4.45 -13.06 -7.61
CA GLU A 75 4.63 -14.47 -7.23
C GLU A 75 4.03 -14.75 -5.86
N HIS A 76 4.21 -13.84 -4.90
CA HIS A 76 3.67 -13.93 -3.55
C HIS A 76 2.15 -14.05 -3.56
N HIS A 77 1.47 -13.20 -4.35
CA HIS A 77 0.02 -13.16 -4.45
C HIS A 77 -0.60 -14.27 -5.30
N ARG A 78 0.20 -15.19 -5.86
CA ARG A 78 -0.33 -16.47 -6.37
C ARG A 78 -0.80 -17.40 -5.26
N LYS A 79 -0.36 -17.17 -4.02
CA LYS A 79 -0.62 -18.04 -2.86
C LYS A 79 -1.19 -17.31 -1.65
N ARG A 80 -1.16 -15.97 -1.64
CA ARG A 80 -1.57 -15.13 -0.53
C ARG A 80 -2.51 -14.03 -0.99
N THR A 81 -3.55 -13.75 -0.22
CA THR A 81 -4.43 -12.61 -0.50
C THR A 81 -3.87 -11.32 0.10
N PHE A 82 -4.38 -10.17 -0.35
CA PHE A 82 -4.10 -8.88 0.29
C PHE A 82 -4.46 -8.89 1.78
N GLU A 83 -5.61 -9.45 2.16
CA GLU A 83 -6.06 -9.51 3.56
C GLU A 83 -5.08 -10.30 4.44
N GLU A 84 -4.61 -11.45 3.97
CA GLU A 84 -3.63 -12.27 4.67
C GLU A 84 -2.30 -11.53 4.86
N GLU A 85 -1.82 -10.85 3.80
CA GLU A 85 -0.60 -10.05 3.85
C GLU A 85 -0.72 -8.86 4.83
N CYS A 86 -1.85 -8.15 4.77
CA CYS A 86 -2.14 -7.04 5.67
C CYS A 86 -2.13 -7.49 7.14
N ILE A 87 -2.82 -8.59 7.45
CA ILE A 87 -2.82 -9.19 8.79
C ILE A 87 -1.40 -9.58 9.22
N GLU A 88 -0.62 -10.21 8.34
CA GLU A 88 0.77 -10.60 8.64
C GLU A 88 1.63 -9.39 9.01
N PHE A 89 1.47 -8.25 8.30
CA PHE A 89 2.17 -7.02 8.66
C PHE A 89 1.76 -6.48 10.03
N LEU A 90 0.46 -6.41 10.31
CA LEU A 90 -0.04 -5.93 11.59
C LEU A 90 0.48 -6.79 12.75
N GLU A 91 0.43 -8.11 12.60
CA GLU A 91 0.95 -9.08 13.58
C GLU A 91 2.47 -8.92 13.77
N ARG A 92 3.25 -8.84 12.68
CA ARG A 92 4.71 -8.68 12.73
C ARG A 92 5.14 -7.37 13.41
N HIS A 93 4.35 -6.32 13.26
CA HIS A 93 4.59 -5.02 13.88
C HIS A 93 3.87 -4.84 15.22
N GLN A 94 3.24 -5.88 15.75
CA GLN A 94 2.55 -5.88 17.04
C GLN A 94 1.46 -4.80 17.14
N ILE A 95 0.83 -4.48 16.03
CA ILE A 95 -0.28 -3.54 15.97
C ILE A 95 -1.55 -4.30 16.35
N GLN A 96 -2.28 -3.81 17.34
CA GLN A 96 -3.56 -4.41 17.74
C GLN A 96 -4.64 -4.06 16.72
N PHE A 97 -5.41 -5.06 16.31
CA PHE A 97 -6.54 -4.90 15.41
C PHE A 97 -7.65 -5.88 15.77
N GLU A 98 -8.87 -5.55 15.37
CA GLU A 98 -9.99 -6.48 15.39
C GLU A 98 -10.37 -6.79 13.94
N ARG A 99 -10.33 -8.09 13.56
CA ARG A 99 -10.56 -8.50 12.17
C ARG A 99 -11.86 -7.95 11.56
N ARG A 100 -12.92 -7.86 12.37
CA ARG A 100 -14.22 -7.31 11.94
C ARG A 100 -14.14 -5.85 11.45
N TYR A 101 -13.21 -5.06 11.95
CA TYR A 101 -13.10 -3.63 11.62
C TYR A 101 -12.00 -3.32 10.60
N LEU A 102 -11.20 -4.30 10.18
CA LEU A 102 -10.07 -4.07 9.28
C LEU A 102 -10.49 -3.79 7.83
N PHE A 103 -11.58 -4.42 7.41
CA PHE A 103 -12.07 -4.37 6.03
C PHE A 103 -13.56 -4.00 5.97
N GLU A 104 -14.14 -3.57 7.10
CA GLU A 104 -15.46 -2.92 7.09
C GLU A 104 -15.30 -1.52 6.51
N ASP A 105 -16.03 -1.26 5.43
CA ASP A 105 -16.01 -0.03 4.64
C ASP A 105 -15.90 1.24 5.49
N GLU A 106 -14.86 2.02 5.19
CA GLU A 106 -15.03 3.39 4.72
C GLU A 106 -16.27 4.15 5.23
N TYR A 107 -16.39 4.35 6.55
CA TYR A 107 -17.55 4.99 7.18
C TYR A 107 -18.05 6.19 6.38
N HIS A 108 -19.34 6.10 6.02
CA HIS A 108 -20.16 7.16 5.48
C HIS A 108 -19.98 8.43 6.31
N GLY A 109 -19.44 9.45 5.67
CA GLY A 109 -19.41 10.84 6.10
C GLY A 109 -19.33 11.71 4.87
#